data_AF-A0A2R2MNF5-F1
#
_entry.id   AF-A0A2R2MNF5-F1
#
_cell.length_a   1.000
_cell.length_b   1.000
_cell.length_c   1.000
_cell.angle_alpha   90.00
_cell.angle_beta   90.00
_cell.angle_gamma   90.00
#
_symmetry.space_group_name_H-M   'P 1'
#
loop_
_entity.id
_entity.type
_entity.pdbx_description
1 polymer ?
#
loop_
_entity_poly.entity_id
_entity_poly.type
_entity_poly.pdbx_seq_one_letter_code
_entity_poly.pdbx_strand_id
1 'polypeptide(L)'
;MFVTCSSTAMASRSLVLSLLVLMTAPTADGQALCNIANRLSQFFPRAFSNRVTTLCRAWTSEAITTHSFSGVGIQSSVRGGVGENLLPVYSQTPQVCRSPVVRKEVRTLTDAEWRRFVNAVIQLKRTPQGQSNAYDEFAIIHNATTAPQAHFTAMFLPWHREYLFRFENALRQIDCSIAIPYWDVTLEAPLPEGRDSILWTDYYYGSSVGPVTSGPFRNWRIPPEVVQWVADTGVERGENFNYGDILYRTLGTQGGGFFPNDIVQEIFRARRFRELTWAVDPLLEAVHAGPHVFTGGHHAILLSASFDPIFWIYHSFIDCLWEEWRQNYQQADPETDYVTLDSELASDQELAPYARANAPMLPFGPPLRNSDGLRNIYTQRYYRCARRPTCSANSLDCGSPYLFCDTRSYSCVSQIQQGGNCTGFEGNSRACFSSVCCNGVCSASCGPPPREPVPAPGTDCDRTGCKINARDDYNRQRTSNNRPPTFMDHIRRLDNFVSNLERRIF
;
A
#
# COMPACT_ATOMS: atom_id res chain seq x y z
N MET A 1 1.18 34.22 -22.21
CA MET A 1 0.44 34.02 -20.95
C MET A 1 -0.65 33.01 -21.21
N PHE A 2 -0.47 31.77 -20.77
CA PHE A 2 -1.48 30.72 -20.49
C PHE A 2 -0.68 29.40 -20.46
N VAL A 3 -0.11 29.09 -19.29
CA VAL A 3 0.55 27.82 -19.03
C VAL A 3 -0.47 26.89 -18.39
N THR A 4 -0.50 25.68 -18.94
CA THR A 4 -1.35 24.54 -18.65
C THR A 4 -1.15 24.02 -17.21
N CYS A 5 -2.26 23.80 -16.52
CA CYS A 5 -2.32 23.17 -15.20
C CYS A 5 -2.76 21.72 -15.43
N SER A 6 -1.83 20.78 -15.49
CA SER A 6 -2.10 19.38 -15.90
C SER A 6 -1.10 18.43 -15.24
N SER A 7 -1.19 18.26 -13.92
CA SER A 7 -0.47 17.18 -13.20
C SER A 7 -1.07 16.91 -11.82
N THR A 8 -1.66 17.92 -11.17
CA THR A 8 -2.37 17.79 -9.87
C THR A 8 -3.76 17.14 -9.97
N ALA A 9 -4.28 16.95 -11.19
CA ALA A 9 -5.65 16.46 -11.42
C ALA A 9 -5.77 14.91 -11.48
N MET A 10 -4.68 14.16 -11.63
CA MET A 10 -4.73 12.69 -11.70
C MET A 10 -4.61 12.03 -10.32
N ALA A 11 -3.65 12.45 -9.48
CA ALA A 11 -3.51 11.95 -8.11
C ALA A 11 -4.76 12.22 -7.24
N SER A 12 -5.40 13.38 -7.43
CA SER A 12 -6.65 13.76 -6.74
C SER A 12 -7.88 12.99 -7.21
N ARG A 13 -7.86 12.38 -8.41
CA ARG A 13 -8.96 11.54 -8.91
C ARG A 13 -8.90 10.10 -8.42
N SER A 14 -7.70 9.55 -8.22
CA SER A 14 -7.50 8.17 -7.71
C SER A 14 -7.90 8.02 -6.25
N LEU A 15 -7.67 9.04 -5.42
CA LEU A 15 -8.11 9.07 -4.02
C LEU A 15 -9.65 9.17 -3.91
N VAL A 16 -10.28 10.01 -4.74
CA VAL A 16 -11.73 10.17 -4.83
C VAL A 16 -12.42 8.90 -5.37
N LEU A 17 -11.77 8.18 -6.31
CA LEU A 17 -12.27 6.90 -6.82
C LEU A 17 -12.21 5.79 -5.76
N SER A 18 -11.14 5.72 -4.96
CA SER A 18 -10.98 4.72 -3.90
C SER A 18 -12.06 4.88 -2.81
N LEU A 19 -12.45 6.13 -2.52
CA LEU A 19 -13.55 6.46 -1.61
C LEU A 19 -14.94 6.19 -2.20
N LEU A 20 -15.17 6.49 -3.48
CA LEU A 20 -16.44 6.19 -4.17
C LEU A 20 -16.70 4.68 -4.30
N VAL A 21 -15.64 3.89 -4.45
CA VAL A 21 -15.67 2.42 -4.51
C VAL A 21 -15.98 1.79 -3.14
N LEU A 22 -15.59 2.45 -2.04
CA LEU A 22 -16.00 2.06 -0.68
C LEU A 22 -17.45 2.47 -0.37
N MET A 23 -18.00 3.49 -1.04
CA MET A 23 -19.37 3.99 -0.82
C MET A 23 -20.49 3.14 -1.44
N THR A 24 -20.17 2.19 -2.34
CA THR A 24 -21.14 1.28 -2.98
C THR A 24 -21.20 -0.10 -2.30
N ALA A 25 -20.47 -0.22 -1.19
CA ALA A 25 -20.23 -1.42 -0.43
C ALA A 25 -21.34 -1.61 0.63
N PRO A 26 -22.19 -2.68 0.64
CA PRO A 26 -23.38 -2.76 1.49
C PRO A 26 -23.10 -2.85 3.00
N THR A 27 -21.84 -2.96 3.41
CA THR A 27 -21.43 -3.13 4.82
C THR A 27 -20.60 -1.98 5.37
N ALA A 28 -20.23 -1.00 4.53
CA ALA A 28 -19.53 0.17 5.02
C ALA A 28 -20.51 1.10 5.75
N ASP A 29 -20.12 1.57 6.94
CA ASP A 29 -20.79 2.68 7.60
C ASP A 29 -20.69 3.91 6.68
N GLY A 30 -21.71 4.12 5.84
CA GLY A 30 -21.77 5.16 4.82
C GLY A 30 -21.56 6.56 5.42
N GLN A 31 -21.83 6.73 6.72
CA GLN A 31 -21.56 7.95 7.47
C GLN A 31 -20.05 8.21 7.62
N ALA A 32 -19.25 7.19 7.94
CA ALA A 32 -17.80 7.29 8.12
C ALA A 32 -17.09 7.60 6.79
N LEU A 33 -17.49 6.94 5.71
CA LEU A 33 -16.95 7.20 4.37
C LEU A 33 -17.37 8.58 3.83
N CYS A 34 -18.60 9.03 4.10
CA CYS A 34 -19.03 10.39 3.80
C CYS A 34 -18.26 11.44 4.61
N ASN A 35 -17.88 11.15 5.86
CA ASN A 35 -17.04 12.05 6.67
C ASN A 35 -15.62 12.17 6.12
N ILE A 36 -15.00 11.06 5.69
CA ILE A 36 -13.70 11.08 5.02
C ILE A 36 -13.77 11.85 3.70
N ALA A 37 -14.77 11.56 2.87
CA ALA A 37 -14.99 12.25 1.60
C ALA A 37 -15.23 13.76 1.80
N ASN A 38 -16.04 14.16 2.79
CA ASN A 38 -16.28 15.57 3.11
C ASN A 38 -15.02 16.27 3.64
N ARG A 39 -14.18 15.61 4.44
CA ARG A 39 -12.89 16.19 4.90
C ARG A 39 -11.89 16.34 3.76
N LEU A 40 -11.74 15.33 2.90
CA LEU A 40 -10.86 15.40 1.74
C LEU A 40 -11.34 16.42 0.69
N SER A 41 -12.64 16.71 0.63
CA SER A 41 -13.20 17.73 -0.27
C SER A 41 -12.73 19.16 0.03
N GLN A 42 -12.32 19.44 1.28
CA GLN A 42 -11.82 20.75 1.69
C GLN A 42 -10.41 21.04 1.14
N PHE A 43 -9.63 19.99 0.86
CA PHE A 43 -8.28 20.09 0.30
C PHE A 43 -8.26 20.02 -1.24
N PHE A 44 -9.32 19.45 -1.84
CA PHE A 44 -9.44 19.30 -3.30
C PHE A 44 -10.78 19.85 -3.85
N PRO A 45 -11.07 21.16 -3.73
CA PRO A 45 -12.38 21.75 -4.05
C PRO A 45 -12.77 21.66 -5.54
N ARG A 46 -11.83 21.36 -6.45
CA ARG A 46 -12.10 21.14 -7.89
C ARG A 46 -12.25 19.66 -8.27
N ALA A 47 -11.90 18.72 -7.39
CA ALA A 47 -12.01 17.28 -7.61
C ALA A 47 -13.31 16.69 -7.05
N PHE A 48 -13.93 17.36 -6.07
CA PHE A 48 -15.24 17.00 -5.51
C PHE A 48 -16.36 17.69 -6.30
N SER A 49 -16.95 16.94 -7.23
CA SER A 49 -18.16 17.34 -7.96
C SER A 49 -19.37 17.41 -7.02
N ASN A 50 -20.35 18.26 -7.35
CA ASN A 50 -21.69 18.35 -6.74
C ASN A 50 -22.39 16.99 -6.51
N ARG A 51 -21.92 15.89 -7.10
CA ARG A 51 -22.42 14.52 -6.89
C ARG A 51 -22.11 13.92 -5.51
N VAL A 52 -20.97 14.21 -4.89
CA VAL A 52 -20.64 13.68 -3.54
C VAL A 52 -21.55 14.30 -2.47
N THR A 53 -21.80 15.60 -2.60
CA THR A 53 -22.75 16.34 -1.74
C THR A 53 -24.19 15.82 -1.90
N THR A 54 -24.58 15.36 -3.09
CA THR A 54 -25.90 14.76 -3.35
C THR A 54 -26.02 13.33 -2.82
N LEU A 55 -24.96 12.51 -2.92
CA LEU A 55 -24.91 11.14 -2.38
C LEU A 55 -24.93 11.13 -0.83
N CYS A 56 -24.18 12.01 -0.19
CA CYS A 56 -24.20 12.13 1.28
C CYS A 56 -25.52 12.72 1.81
N ARG A 57 -26.25 13.55 1.02
CA ARG A 57 -27.60 14.01 1.38
C ARG A 57 -28.64 12.90 1.30
N ALA A 58 -28.53 12.00 0.33
CA ALA A 58 -29.46 10.87 0.17
C ALA A 58 -29.41 9.89 1.36
N TRP A 59 -28.20 9.62 1.89
CA TRP A 59 -28.02 8.77 3.08
C TRP A 59 -28.57 9.38 4.38
N THR A 60 -28.51 10.70 4.54
CA THR A 60 -29.10 11.38 5.71
C THR A 60 -30.63 11.49 5.67
N SER A 61 -31.27 11.13 4.55
CA SER A 61 -32.72 11.31 4.33
C SER A 61 -33.55 10.03 4.29
N GLU A 62 -32.93 8.84 4.25
CA GLU A 62 -33.67 7.57 4.24
C GLU A 62 -33.32 6.72 5.48
N ALA A 63 -34.29 6.65 6.40
CA ALA A 63 -34.34 5.61 7.43
C ALA A 63 -34.64 4.28 6.73
N ILE A 64 -33.61 3.52 6.38
CA ILE A 64 -33.78 2.15 5.88
C ILE A 64 -33.88 1.22 7.10
N THR A 65 -35.10 0.76 7.32
CA THR A 65 -35.49 -0.25 8.30
C THR A 65 -34.71 -1.54 8.13
N THR A 66 -34.27 -2.06 9.29
CA THR A 66 -33.73 -3.40 9.55
C THR A 66 -34.38 -4.50 8.70
N HIS A 67 -33.57 -5.21 7.92
CA HIS A 67 -33.86 -6.59 7.53
C HIS A 67 -32.82 -7.52 8.16
N SER A 68 -33.33 -8.32 9.08
CA SER A 68 -32.70 -9.47 9.71
C SER A 68 -32.30 -10.51 8.66
N PHE A 69 -30.99 -10.79 8.58
CA PHE A 69 -30.48 -12.03 8.00
C PHE A 69 -29.95 -12.93 9.11
N SER A 70 -30.85 -13.76 9.63
CA SER A 70 -30.51 -14.98 10.33
C SER A 70 -30.15 -16.05 9.30
N GLY A 71 -28.91 -16.54 9.34
CA GLY A 71 -28.59 -17.89 8.87
C GLY A 71 -27.58 -18.00 7.72
N VAL A 72 -26.29 -17.98 8.06
CA VAL A 72 -25.33 -18.99 7.59
C VAL A 72 -24.44 -19.32 8.78
N GLY A 73 -24.63 -20.52 9.34
CA GLY A 73 -23.84 -20.99 10.47
C GLY A 73 -22.40 -21.27 10.03
N ILE A 74 -21.44 -20.62 10.69
CA ILE A 74 -20.03 -21.00 10.65
C ILE A 74 -19.95 -22.42 11.23
N GLN A 75 -19.91 -23.44 10.36
CA GLN A 75 -19.65 -24.80 10.80
C GLN A 75 -18.18 -24.91 11.22
N SER A 76 -18.02 -25.06 12.53
CA SER A 76 -16.82 -25.56 13.19
C SER A 76 -16.30 -26.83 12.50
N SER A 77 -15.22 -26.73 11.73
CA SER A 77 -14.51 -27.93 11.25
C SER A 77 -13.03 -27.69 10.96
N VAL A 78 -12.29 -27.15 11.93
CA VAL A 78 -10.88 -27.54 12.12
C VAL A 78 -10.63 -27.72 13.63
N ARG A 79 -11.06 -28.86 14.17
CA ARG A 79 -10.41 -29.43 15.35
C ARG A 79 -9.12 -30.11 14.88
N GLY A 80 -8.07 -29.32 14.74
CA GLY A 80 -6.70 -29.78 14.59
C GLY A 80 -5.84 -28.82 15.39
N GLY A 81 -5.28 -29.30 16.50
CA GLY A 81 -4.61 -28.46 17.49
C GLY A 81 -3.52 -27.59 16.87
N VAL A 82 -3.65 -26.28 17.03
CA VAL A 82 -2.55 -25.34 16.87
C VAL A 82 -1.59 -25.64 18.03
N GLY A 83 -0.53 -26.39 17.74
CA GLY A 83 0.47 -26.77 18.75
C GLY A 83 1.11 -25.53 19.36
N GLU A 84 1.39 -25.58 20.67
CA GLU A 84 1.94 -24.50 21.52
C GLU A 84 3.36 -24.02 21.12
N ASN A 85 3.84 -24.27 19.91
CA ASN A 85 5.16 -23.87 19.42
C ASN A 85 5.09 -23.25 18.02
N LEU A 86 4.38 -22.13 17.87
CA LEU A 86 4.40 -21.29 16.65
C LEU A 86 5.68 -20.44 16.53
N LEU A 87 6.65 -20.59 17.45
CA LEU A 87 7.94 -19.90 17.39
C LEU A 87 9.02 -20.86 16.89
N PRO A 88 9.83 -20.48 15.89
CA PRO A 88 10.89 -21.32 15.35
C PRO A 88 11.83 -21.81 16.45
N VAL A 89 12.01 -23.12 16.57
CA VAL A 89 13.08 -23.71 17.38
C VAL A 89 14.36 -23.66 16.55
N TYR A 90 15.13 -22.59 16.70
CA TYR A 90 16.50 -22.56 16.19
C TYR A 90 17.35 -23.54 17.00
N SER A 91 17.96 -24.52 16.32
CA SER A 91 18.84 -25.54 16.93
C SER A 91 20.21 -25.01 17.38
N GLN A 92 20.35 -23.69 17.50
CA GLN A 92 21.52 -23.04 18.07
C GLN A 92 21.12 -22.38 19.39
N THR A 93 22.04 -22.29 20.34
CA THR A 93 21.87 -21.47 21.54
C THR A 93 21.22 -20.13 21.16
N PRO A 94 20.03 -19.79 21.69
CA PRO A 94 19.29 -18.61 21.25
C PRO A 94 20.17 -17.37 21.30
N GLN A 95 20.29 -16.68 20.17
CA GLN A 95 21.11 -15.48 20.08
C GLN A 95 20.44 -14.39 20.92
N VAL A 96 21.11 -13.96 21.99
CA VAL A 96 20.58 -12.94 22.91
C VAL A 96 20.94 -11.55 22.39
N CYS A 97 20.03 -10.96 21.62
CA CYS A 97 20.20 -9.59 21.11
C CYS A 97 19.76 -8.56 22.15
N ARG A 98 20.74 -7.82 22.71
CA ARG A 98 20.51 -6.94 23.88
C ARG A 98 20.29 -5.47 23.55
N SER A 99 20.71 -5.01 22.37
CA SER A 99 20.62 -3.60 21.97
C SER A 99 19.41 -3.36 21.08
N PRO A 100 18.71 -2.21 21.19
CA PRO A 100 17.66 -1.86 20.26
C PRO A 100 18.24 -1.64 18.84
N VAL A 101 17.50 -2.03 17.81
CA VAL A 101 17.86 -1.77 16.41
C VAL A 101 17.14 -0.53 15.88
N VAL A 102 17.61 0.04 14.77
CA VAL A 102 17.00 1.24 14.17
C VAL A 102 16.41 0.89 12.82
N ARG A 103 15.09 0.97 12.69
CA ARG A 103 14.38 0.84 11.42
C ARG A 103 14.60 2.11 10.61
N LYS A 104 15.15 1.98 9.41
CA LYS A 104 15.50 3.08 8.51
C LYS A 104 14.71 2.97 7.22
N GLU A 105 14.55 4.09 6.52
CA GLU A 105 13.96 4.08 5.19
C GLU A 105 14.84 3.20 4.28
N VAL A 106 14.24 2.28 3.52
CA VAL A 106 14.95 1.22 2.80
C VAL A 106 16.02 1.74 1.83
N ARG A 107 15.77 2.89 1.17
CA ARG A 107 16.70 3.55 0.25
C ARG A 107 17.77 4.37 0.97
N THR A 108 17.68 4.56 2.28
CA THR A 108 18.76 5.18 3.09
C THR A 108 19.71 4.15 3.70
N LEU A 109 19.42 2.86 3.55
CA LEU A 109 20.31 1.80 3.98
C LEU A 109 21.61 1.83 3.17
N THR A 110 22.71 1.48 3.85
CA THR A 110 23.92 1.06 3.14
C THR A 110 23.69 -0.28 2.46
N ASP A 111 24.44 -0.56 1.39
CA ASP A 111 24.40 -1.86 0.73
C ASP A 111 24.61 -3.04 1.69
N ALA A 112 25.47 -2.86 2.69
CA ALA A 112 25.74 -3.91 3.68
C ALA A 112 24.52 -4.16 4.57
N GLU A 113 23.79 -3.12 4.97
CA GLU A 113 22.55 -3.26 5.74
C GLU A 113 21.45 -3.93 4.88
N TRP A 114 21.26 -3.46 3.64
CA TRP A 114 20.28 -4.06 2.72
C TRP A 114 20.55 -5.55 2.48
N ARG A 115 21.80 -5.91 2.16
CA ARG A 115 22.18 -7.31 1.95
C ARG A 115 22.00 -8.17 3.20
N ARG A 116 22.31 -7.65 4.40
CA ARG A 116 22.08 -8.39 5.66
C ARG A 116 20.59 -8.70 5.86
N PHE A 117 19.72 -7.70 5.69
CA PHE A 117 18.28 -7.88 5.80
C PHE A 117 17.76 -8.91 4.78
N VAL A 118 18.06 -8.71 3.49
CA VAL A 118 17.62 -9.61 2.41
C VAL A 118 18.11 -11.04 2.63
N ASN A 119 19.38 -11.22 2.99
CA ASN A 119 19.94 -12.55 3.21
C ASN A 119 19.26 -13.28 4.37
N ALA A 120 18.94 -12.58 5.46
CA ALA A 120 18.21 -13.16 6.58
C ALA A 120 16.77 -13.55 6.20
N VAL A 121 16.05 -12.70 5.45
CA VAL A 121 14.71 -13.02 4.93
C VAL A 121 14.75 -14.26 4.02
N ILE A 122 15.71 -14.32 3.10
CA ILE A 122 15.93 -15.50 2.24
C ILE A 122 16.28 -16.74 3.07
N GLN A 123 17.06 -16.59 4.14
CA GLN A 123 17.39 -17.68 5.04
C GLN A 123 16.16 -18.21 5.77
N LEU A 124 15.24 -17.36 6.24
CA LEU A 124 13.95 -17.80 6.78
C LEU A 124 13.16 -18.60 5.75
N LYS A 125 13.06 -18.11 4.51
CA LYS A 125 12.34 -18.79 3.42
C LYS A 125 12.94 -20.15 3.06
N ARG A 126 14.25 -20.34 3.28
CA ARG A 126 14.95 -21.60 3.03
C ARG A 126 14.97 -22.56 4.23
N THR A 127 14.66 -22.07 5.42
CA THR A 127 14.75 -22.87 6.65
C THR A 127 13.48 -23.70 6.80
N PRO A 128 13.52 -25.04 6.69
CA PRO A 128 12.34 -25.86 6.85
C PRO A 128 11.73 -25.70 8.25
N GLN A 129 10.41 -25.60 8.33
CA GLN A 129 9.68 -25.51 9.59
C GLN A 129 8.29 -26.11 9.40
N GLY A 130 7.91 -27.06 10.26
CA GLY A 130 6.64 -27.77 10.12
C GLY A 130 6.54 -28.47 8.76
N GLN A 131 5.44 -28.21 8.05
CA GLN A 131 5.22 -28.69 6.67
C GLN A 131 5.65 -27.66 5.61
N SER A 132 6.20 -26.52 6.04
CA SER A 132 6.58 -25.40 5.19
C SER A 132 8.00 -24.91 5.53
N ASN A 133 8.23 -23.59 5.57
CA ASN A 133 9.47 -22.95 5.97
C ASN A 133 9.21 -21.80 6.96
N ALA A 134 10.26 -21.39 7.66
CA ALA A 134 10.15 -20.41 8.75
C ALA A 134 9.55 -19.07 8.31
N TYR A 135 9.78 -18.62 7.07
CA TYR A 135 9.13 -17.40 6.56
C TYR A 135 7.63 -17.60 6.34
N ASP A 136 7.23 -18.70 5.69
CA ASP A 136 5.83 -18.96 5.37
C ASP A 136 5.00 -19.22 6.63
N GLU A 137 5.59 -19.82 7.68
CA GLU A 137 4.94 -19.95 8.99
C GLU A 137 4.62 -18.58 9.61
N PHE A 138 5.46 -17.56 9.40
CA PHE A 138 5.09 -16.20 9.76
C PHE A 138 4.00 -15.66 8.85
N ALA A 139 4.16 -15.79 7.53
CA ALA A 139 3.22 -15.22 6.56
C ALA A 139 1.79 -15.76 6.71
N ILE A 140 1.62 -17.04 7.07
CA ILE A 140 0.32 -17.67 7.31
C ILE A 140 -0.43 -17.00 8.47
N ILE A 141 0.25 -16.44 9.47
CA ILE A 141 -0.40 -15.84 10.66
C ILE A 141 -1.35 -14.71 10.28
N HIS A 142 -1.04 -13.97 9.22
CA HIS A 142 -1.83 -12.82 8.72
C HIS A 142 -3.07 -13.26 7.93
N ASN A 143 -3.93 -14.08 8.55
CA ASN A 143 -5.20 -14.49 7.99
C ASN A 143 -6.36 -14.20 8.96
N ALA A 144 -7.55 -13.94 8.43
CA ALA A 144 -8.72 -13.55 9.21
C ALA A 144 -9.18 -14.60 10.24
N THR A 145 -8.86 -15.89 10.01
CA THR A 145 -9.20 -16.97 10.95
C THR A 145 -8.27 -16.98 12.16
N THR A 146 -6.99 -16.70 11.96
CA THR A 146 -5.93 -16.78 12.98
C THR A 146 -5.78 -15.46 13.74
N ALA A 147 -6.10 -14.35 13.07
CA ALA A 147 -5.97 -13.00 13.58
C ALA A 147 -7.18 -12.12 13.22
N PRO A 148 -8.40 -12.47 13.68
CA PRO A 148 -9.62 -11.73 13.33
C PRO A 148 -9.58 -10.25 13.75
N GLN A 149 -8.79 -9.90 14.76
CA GLN A 149 -8.64 -8.51 15.21
C GLN A 149 -7.65 -7.69 14.39
N ALA A 150 -6.89 -8.26 13.46
CA ALA A 150 -5.79 -7.56 12.79
C ALA A 150 -6.24 -6.40 11.89
N HIS A 151 -7.49 -6.40 11.44
CA HIS A 151 -8.03 -5.41 10.48
C HIS A 151 -9.43 -4.93 10.86
N PHE A 152 -9.75 -3.70 10.48
CA PHE A 152 -11.05 -3.07 10.70
C PHE A 152 -11.46 -2.97 12.18
N THR A 153 -10.48 -3.02 13.08
CA THR A 153 -10.68 -2.93 14.52
C THR A 153 -9.68 -1.98 15.17
N ALA A 154 -9.88 -1.71 16.46
CA ALA A 154 -8.92 -1.00 17.31
C ALA A 154 -7.54 -1.68 17.41
N MET A 155 -7.43 -2.93 16.96
CA MET A 155 -6.21 -3.72 17.00
C MET A 155 -5.34 -3.65 15.75
N PHE A 156 -5.74 -2.91 14.71
CA PHE A 156 -4.93 -2.79 13.49
C PHE A 156 -3.47 -2.40 13.79
N LEU A 157 -3.23 -1.29 14.47
CA LEU A 157 -1.86 -0.84 14.80
C LEU A 157 -1.15 -1.75 15.84
N PRO A 158 -1.76 -2.06 17.01
CA PRO A 158 -1.08 -2.85 18.04
C PRO A 158 -0.78 -4.29 17.61
N TRP A 159 -1.66 -4.93 16.82
CA TRP A 159 -1.45 -6.28 16.33
C TRP A 159 -0.30 -6.36 15.33
N HIS A 160 -0.27 -5.45 14.34
CA HIS A 160 0.79 -5.43 13.34
C HIS A 160 2.16 -5.08 13.96
N ARG A 161 2.20 -4.25 15.02
CA ARG A 161 3.43 -3.99 15.78
C ARG A 161 4.00 -5.25 16.41
N GLU A 162 3.17 -6.05 17.07
CA GLU A 162 3.61 -7.32 17.67
C GLU A 162 4.03 -8.33 16.59
N TYR A 163 3.29 -8.38 15.48
CA TYR A 163 3.63 -9.24 14.36
C TYR A 163 5.00 -8.90 13.75
N LEU A 164 5.28 -7.61 13.52
CA LEU A 164 6.59 -7.11 13.10
C LEU A 164 7.68 -7.42 14.13
N PHE A 165 7.39 -7.23 15.43
CA PHE A 165 8.33 -7.53 16.50
C PHE A 165 8.78 -8.99 16.50
N ARG A 166 7.85 -9.93 16.29
CA ARG A 166 8.15 -11.36 16.21
C ARG A 166 8.97 -11.72 14.98
N PHE A 167 8.59 -11.19 13.81
CA PHE A 167 9.36 -11.38 12.58
C PHE A 167 10.77 -10.80 12.68
N GLU A 168 10.91 -9.57 13.22
CA GLU A 168 12.20 -8.92 13.46
C GLU A 168 13.07 -9.73 14.42
N ASN A 169 12.50 -10.29 15.49
CA ASN A 169 13.24 -11.17 16.39
C ASN A 169 13.72 -12.45 15.72
N ALA A 170 12.93 -13.05 14.82
CA ALA A 170 13.36 -14.21 14.05
C ALA A 170 14.54 -13.87 13.12
N LEU A 171 14.51 -12.73 12.44
CA LEU A 171 15.65 -12.23 11.68
C LEU A 171 16.87 -11.98 12.58
N ARG A 172 16.64 -11.47 13.79
CA ARG A 172 17.70 -11.18 14.75
C ARG A 172 18.30 -12.41 15.42
N GLN A 173 17.63 -13.56 15.37
CA GLN A 173 18.27 -14.85 15.69
C GLN A 173 19.37 -15.22 14.68
N ILE A 174 19.30 -14.67 13.46
CA ILE A 174 20.34 -14.82 12.44
C ILE A 174 21.44 -13.75 12.63
N ASP A 175 21.06 -12.49 12.79
CA ASP A 175 22.00 -11.37 13.00
C ASP A 175 21.36 -10.26 13.86
N CYS A 176 21.92 -10.04 15.05
CA CYS A 176 21.38 -9.07 16.02
C CYS A 176 21.32 -7.63 15.54
N SER A 177 22.07 -7.27 14.48
CA SER A 177 22.11 -5.92 13.91
C SER A 177 20.96 -5.63 12.95
N ILE A 178 20.18 -6.64 12.57
CA ILE A 178 19.08 -6.49 11.61
C ILE A 178 17.91 -5.73 12.25
N ALA A 179 17.47 -4.70 11.54
CA ALA A 179 16.17 -4.06 11.69
C ALA A 179 15.36 -4.33 10.41
N ILE A 180 14.05 -4.45 10.54
CA ILE A 180 13.18 -4.35 9.37
C ILE A 180 13.26 -2.89 8.87
N PRO A 181 13.71 -2.62 7.64
CA PRO A 181 13.64 -1.26 7.11
C PRO A 181 12.19 -0.89 6.84
N TYR A 182 11.90 0.41 6.71
CA TYR A 182 10.58 0.86 6.32
C TYR A 182 10.56 1.39 4.88
N TRP A 183 9.47 1.13 4.17
CA TRP A 183 9.19 1.74 2.87
C TRP A 183 8.29 2.95 3.05
N ASP A 184 8.88 4.15 3.00
CA ASP A 184 8.11 5.38 3.02
C ASP A 184 7.42 5.59 1.66
N VAL A 185 6.14 5.22 1.61
CA VAL A 185 5.32 5.32 0.40
C VAL A 185 5.03 6.78 0.02
N THR A 186 5.20 7.75 0.93
CA THR A 186 5.02 9.17 0.60
C THR A 186 6.08 9.67 -0.39
N LEU A 187 7.22 8.98 -0.48
CA LEU A 187 8.29 9.25 -1.44
C LEU A 187 7.95 8.77 -2.87
N GLU A 188 6.92 7.93 -3.01
CA GLU A 188 6.43 7.45 -4.30
C GLU A 188 5.28 8.31 -4.84
N ALA A 189 4.50 8.93 -3.96
CA ALA A 189 3.31 9.71 -4.32
C ALA A 189 3.57 10.83 -5.36
N PRO A 190 4.74 11.50 -5.40
CA PRO A 190 5.03 12.53 -6.40
C PRO A 190 5.45 11.98 -7.78
N LEU A 191 5.69 10.68 -7.91
CA LEU A 191 6.10 10.08 -9.18
C LEU A 191 4.96 10.11 -10.21
N PRO A 192 5.26 10.22 -11.52
CA PRO A 192 4.23 10.10 -12.55
C PRO A 192 3.64 8.69 -12.57
N GLU A 193 4.52 7.69 -12.39
CA GLU A 193 4.18 6.28 -12.33
C GLU A 193 4.96 5.62 -11.19
N GLY A 194 4.24 5.20 -10.15
CA GLY A 194 4.84 4.54 -8.99
C GLY A 194 5.65 3.28 -9.30
N ARG A 195 5.30 2.61 -10.41
CA ARG A 195 5.95 1.37 -10.86
C ARG A 195 7.37 1.61 -11.36
N ASP A 196 7.70 2.87 -11.66
CA ASP A 196 9.01 3.28 -12.15
C ASP A 196 9.96 3.68 -11.03
N SER A 197 9.52 3.58 -9.77
CA SER A 197 10.37 3.72 -8.61
C SER A 197 11.55 2.74 -8.64
N ILE A 198 12.71 3.20 -8.17
CA ILE A 198 13.93 2.39 -8.05
C ILE A 198 13.72 1.13 -7.19
N LEU A 199 12.71 1.13 -6.31
CA LEU A 199 12.34 0.00 -5.45
C LEU A 199 11.95 -1.26 -6.24
N TRP A 200 11.52 -1.11 -7.50
CA TRP A 200 11.08 -2.20 -8.37
C TRP A 200 12.15 -2.68 -9.34
N THR A 201 13.42 -2.37 -9.06
CA THR A 201 14.58 -2.93 -9.78
C THR A 201 15.03 -4.25 -9.18
N ASP A 202 15.85 -4.99 -9.94
CA ASP A 202 16.46 -6.26 -9.51
C ASP A 202 17.36 -6.13 -8.27
N TYR A 203 17.85 -4.92 -7.97
CA TYR A 203 18.60 -4.70 -6.74
C TYR A 203 17.71 -4.79 -5.49
N TYR A 204 16.44 -4.38 -5.62
CA TYR A 204 15.47 -4.32 -4.55
C TYR A 204 14.45 -5.45 -4.67
N TYR A 205 13.26 -5.20 -5.24
CA TYR A 205 12.17 -6.17 -5.23
C TYR A 205 11.97 -6.92 -6.56
N GLY A 206 12.67 -6.54 -7.63
CA GLY A 206 12.58 -7.20 -8.93
C GLY A 206 11.25 -6.96 -9.65
N SER A 207 10.84 -7.93 -10.48
CA SER A 207 9.74 -7.81 -11.44
C SER A 207 8.48 -7.14 -10.87
N SER A 208 7.97 -6.15 -11.61
CA SER A 208 6.85 -5.30 -11.20
C SER A 208 5.48 -5.79 -11.70
N VAL A 209 5.43 -6.56 -12.78
CA VAL A 209 4.18 -7.09 -13.35
C VAL A 209 4.38 -8.55 -13.75
N GLY A 210 3.46 -9.41 -13.34
CA GLY A 210 3.53 -10.84 -13.57
C GLY A 210 4.20 -11.60 -12.43
N PRO A 211 4.64 -12.85 -12.69
CA PRO A 211 5.44 -13.61 -11.73
C PRO A 211 6.76 -12.90 -11.42
N VAL A 212 7.16 -12.90 -10.15
CA VAL A 212 8.44 -12.32 -9.70
C VAL A 212 9.57 -13.26 -10.13
N THR A 213 10.23 -12.90 -11.24
CA THR A 213 11.26 -13.73 -11.89
C THR A 213 12.67 -13.15 -11.75
N SER A 214 12.78 -11.92 -11.24
CA SER A 214 14.05 -11.21 -11.03
C SER A 214 14.20 -10.68 -9.61
N GLY A 215 15.41 -10.20 -9.28
CA GLY A 215 15.75 -9.73 -7.93
C GLY A 215 15.96 -10.82 -6.87
N PRO A 216 16.09 -10.44 -5.59
CA PRO A 216 16.42 -11.35 -4.49
C PRO A 216 15.30 -12.34 -4.16
N PHE A 217 14.05 -11.98 -4.43
CA PHE A 217 12.86 -12.78 -4.11
C PHE A 217 12.30 -13.55 -5.32
N ARG A 218 13.09 -13.70 -6.38
CA ARG A 218 12.70 -14.43 -7.59
C ARG A 218 12.30 -15.87 -7.31
N ASN A 219 11.29 -16.34 -8.03
CA ASN A 219 10.80 -17.72 -7.98
C ASN A 219 10.36 -18.19 -6.59
N TRP A 220 10.04 -17.26 -5.69
CA TRP A 220 9.44 -17.59 -4.41
C TRP A 220 8.10 -18.27 -4.63
N ARG A 221 7.92 -19.43 -4.00
CA ARG A 221 6.68 -20.20 -4.10
C ARG A 221 5.68 -19.80 -3.02
N ILE A 222 4.42 -19.85 -3.38
CA ILE A 222 3.28 -19.67 -2.48
C ILE A 222 2.73 -21.07 -2.13
N PRO A 223 2.51 -21.38 -0.84
CA PRO A 223 2.00 -22.69 -0.44
C PRO A 223 0.67 -23.05 -1.13
N PRO A 224 0.47 -24.29 -1.58
CA PRO A 224 -0.74 -24.69 -2.31
C PRO A 224 -2.06 -24.38 -1.57
N GLU A 225 -2.06 -24.51 -0.24
CA GLU A 225 -3.20 -24.16 0.60
C GLU A 225 -3.55 -22.66 0.52
N VAL A 226 -2.53 -21.79 0.43
CA VAL A 226 -2.72 -20.34 0.28
C VAL A 226 -3.21 -20.01 -1.11
N VAL A 227 -2.69 -20.69 -2.13
CA VAL A 227 -3.20 -20.57 -3.52
C VAL A 227 -4.68 -20.94 -3.55
N GLN A 228 -5.08 -22.00 -2.84
CA GLN A 228 -6.48 -22.39 -2.74
C GLN A 228 -7.30 -21.34 -2.00
N TRP A 229 -6.82 -20.78 -0.89
CA TRP A 229 -7.51 -19.70 -0.18
C TRP A 229 -7.75 -18.49 -1.08
N VAL A 230 -6.73 -18.09 -1.85
CA VAL A 230 -6.81 -17.00 -2.82
C VAL A 230 -7.84 -17.32 -3.90
N ALA A 231 -7.82 -18.53 -4.46
CA ALA A 231 -8.79 -18.97 -5.47
C ALA A 231 -10.24 -18.96 -4.92
N ASP A 232 -10.43 -19.35 -3.66
CA ASP A 232 -11.73 -19.42 -2.99
C ASP A 232 -12.35 -18.02 -2.77
N THR A 233 -11.53 -16.97 -2.62
CA THR A 233 -12.04 -15.58 -2.60
C THR A 233 -12.75 -15.20 -3.90
N GLY A 234 -12.45 -15.89 -5.01
CA GLY A 234 -12.98 -15.58 -6.33
C GLY A 234 -12.34 -14.37 -7.02
N VAL A 235 -11.34 -13.73 -6.40
CA VAL A 235 -10.59 -12.58 -6.95
C VAL A 235 -9.95 -12.92 -8.30
N GLU A 236 -9.44 -14.14 -8.46
CA GLU A 236 -8.82 -14.62 -9.71
C GLU A 236 -9.79 -14.69 -10.91
N ARG A 237 -11.08 -14.97 -10.66
CA ARG A 237 -12.07 -15.22 -11.73
C ARG A 237 -12.54 -13.96 -12.45
N GLY A 238 -12.37 -12.79 -11.83
CA GLY A 238 -12.75 -11.50 -12.41
C GLY A 238 -11.68 -10.85 -13.29
N GLU A 239 -10.41 -11.26 -13.13
CA GLU A 239 -9.26 -10.49 -13.64
C GLU A 239 -8.32 -11.26 -14.59
N ASN A 240 -8.63 -12.52 -14.97
CA ASN A 240 -7.74 -13.38 -15.79
C ASN A 240 -6.32 -13.53 -15.19
N PHE A 241 -6.15 -13.39 -13.88
CA PHE A 241 -4.88 -13.64 -13.21
C PHE A 241 -4.87 -15.07 -12.67
N ASN A 242 -3.96 -15.89 -13.19
CA ASN A 242 -3.59 -17.15 -12.55
C ASN A 242 -2.40 -16.84 -11.64
N TYR A 243 -2.67 -16.49 -10.38
CA TYR A 243 -1.60 -16.14 -9.43
C TYR A 243 -0.69 -17.35 -9.16
N GLY A 244 -1.22 -18.57 -9.33
CA GLY A 244 -0.44 -19.80 -9.31
C GLY A 244 0.37 -19.96 -8.03
N ASP A 245 1.38 -20.81 -8.09
CA ASP A 245 2.25 -21.10 -6.95
C ASP A 245 3.51 -20.22 -6.91
N ILE A 246 3.60 -19.14 -7.70
CA ILE A 246 4.75 -18.22 -7.72
C ILE A 246 4.29 -16.84 -7.24
N LEU A 247 5.11 -16.17 -6.43
CA LEU A 247 4.89 -14.77 -6.06
C LEU A 247 4.60 -13.91 -7.31
N TYR A 248 3.56 -13.10 -7.24
CA TYR A 248 2.97 -12.43 -8.40
C TYR A 248 2.58 -11.01 -8.03
N ARG A 249 2.83 -10.04 -8.92
CA ARG A 249 2.53 -8.62 -8.73
C ARG A 249 1.85 -8.02 -9.95
N THR A 250 1.11 -6.94 -9.75
CA THR A 250 0.38 -6.23 -10.81
C THR A 250 0.46 -4.71 -10.61
N LEU A 251 1.69 -4.19 -10.53
CA LEU A 251 1.92 -2.81 -10.10
C LEU A 251 1.11 -1.78 -10.88
N GLY A 252 0.25 -1.06 -10.17
CA GLY A 252 -0.57 0.03 -10.68
C GLY A 252 -1.70 -0.40 -11.63
N THR A 253 -1.97 -1.69 -11.81
CA THR A 253 -3.06 -2.15 -12.71
C THR A 253 -4.38 -2.39 -12.00
N GLN A 254 -4.35 -2.73 -10.70
CA GLN A 254 -5.54 -2.95 -9.86
C GLN A 254 -6.05 -1.66 -9.20
N GLY A 255 -5.47 -0.50 -9.55
CA GLY A 255 -5.74 0.76 -8.88
C GLY A 255 -4.88 0.92 -7.62
N GLY A 256 -5.48 1.44 -6.55
CA GLY A 256 -4.72 1.83 -5.36
C GLY A 256 -3.81 3.02 -5.63
N GLY A 257 -2.86 3.24 -4.73
CA GLY A 257 -1.90 4.33 -4.84
C GLY A 257 -1.25 4.66 -3.51
N PHE A 258 -0.33 5.62 -3.57
CA PHE A 258 0.40 6.08 -2.41
C PHE A 258 -0.26 7.33 -1.82
N PHE A 259 -0.30 7.41 -0.49
CA PHE A 259 -0.76 8.63 0.17
C PHE A 259 0.41 9.63 0.31
N PRO A 260 0.22 10.92 -0.02
CA PRO A 260 1.26 11.93 0.14
C PRO A 260 1.42 12.40 1.59
N ASN A 261 2.40 13.27 1.82
CA ASN A 261 2.70 13.83 3.14
C ASN A 261 1.55 14.65 3.75
N ASP A 262 0.67 15.24 2.94
CA ASP A 262 -0.52 15.96 3.41
C ASP A 262 -1.51 15.03 4.12
N ILE A 263 -1.69 13.80 3.63
CA ILE A 263 -2.49 12.77 4.31
C ILE A 263 -1.83 12.33 5.61
N VAL A 264 -0.50 12.23 5.67
CA VAL A 264 0.20 11.98 6.94
C VAL A 264 -0.06 13.11 7.94
N GLN A 265 -0.06 14.37 7.49
CA GLN A 265 -0.39 15.50 8.38
C GLN A 265 -1.85 15.45 8.85
N GLU A 266 -2.78 14.94 8.03
CA GLU A 266 -4.17 14.72 8.45
C GLU A 266 -4.26 13.63 9.53
N ILE A 267 -3.60 12.48 9.34
CA ILE A 267 -3.49 11.43 10.35
C ILE A 267 -2.94 12.00 11.66
N PHE A 268 -1.93 12.86 11.59
CA PHE A 268 -1.31 13.48 12.77
C PHE A 268 -2.19 14.51 13.49
N ARG A 269 -3.38 14.84 12.97
CA ARG A 269 -4.36 15.65 13.71
C ARG A 269 -5.05 14.88 14.83
N ALA A 270 -5.08 13.55 14.77
CA ALA A 270 -5.57 12.71 15.86
C ALA A 270 -4.81 13.04 17.16
N ARG A 271 -5.51 13.06 18.28
CA ARG A 271 -4.95 13.36 19.62
C ARG A 271 -5.07 12.18 20.57
N ARG A 272 -5.97 11.25 20.27
CA ARG A 272 -6.22 10.02 21.02
C ARG A 272 -6.13 8.82 20.08
N PHE A 273 -5.67 7.69 20.61
CA PHE A 273 -5.49 6.46 19.84
C PHE A 273 -6.79 6.01 19.15
N ARG A 274 -7.95 6.19 19.81
CA ARG A 274 -9.26 5.87 19.23
C ARG A 274 -9.47 6.51 17.86
N GLU A 275 -8.96 7.72 17.62
CA GLU A 275 -9.09 8.47 16.35
C GLU A 275 -8.17 7.95 15.25
N LEU A 276 -7.33 6.94 15.52
CA LEU A 276 -6.55 6.20 14.54
C LEU A 276 -7.15 4.82 14.23
N THR A 277 -8.30 4.50 14.83
CA THR A 277 -8.96 3.19 14.68
C THR A 277 -10.12 3.26 13.69
N TRP A 278 -10.34 2.17 12.97
CA TRP A 278 -11.31 2.11 11.88
C TRP A 278 -12.71 2.62 12.26
N ALA A 279 -13.24 2.19 13.42
CA ALA A 279 -14.60 2.49 13.82
C ALA A 279 -14.85 3.98 14.15
N VAL A 280 -13.80 4.73 14.47
CA VAL A 280 -13.90 6.17 14.79
C VAL A 280 -13.49 7.02 13.61
N ASP A 281 -12.34 6.72 13.00
CA ASP A 281 -11.85 7.37 11.79
C ASP A 281 -11.09 6.34 10.92
N PRO A 282 -11.69 5.89 9.80
CA PRO A 282 -11.05 4.88 8.94
C PRO A 282 -9.82 5.38 8.19
N LEU A 283 -9.49 6.68 8.23
CA LEU A 283 -8.51 7.30 7.35
C LEU A 283 -7.19 6.52 7.28
N LEU A 284 -6.59 6.19 8.43
CA LEU A 284 -5.26 5.56 8.49
C LEU A 284 -5.24 4.19 7.79
N GLU A 285 -6.15 3.29 8.17
CA GLU A 285 -6.19 1.94 7.61
C GLU A 285 -6.72 1.95 6.17
N ALA A 286 -7.63 2.87 5.82
CA ALA A 286 -8.11 3.01 4.45
C ALA A 286 -7.01 3.48 3.48
N VAL A 287 -6.19 4.46 3.86
CA VAL A 287 -5.07 4.88 3.00
C VAL A 287 -3.93 3.87 3.01
N HIS A 288 -3.80 3.08 4.10
CA HIS A 288 -2.88 1.94 4.16
C HIS A 288 -3.23 0.83 3.14
N ALA A 289 -4.50 0.63 2.83
CA ALA A 289 -4.90 -0.33 1.80
C ALA A 289 -4.39 0.07 0.38
N GLY A 290 -4.09 1.35 0.15
CA GLY A 290 -3.67 1.87 -1.15
C GLY A 290 -2.40 1.20 -1.72
N PRO A 291 -1.28 1.17 -0.98
CA PRO A 291 -0.04 0.51 -1.42
C PRO A 291 -0.15 -1.02 -1.59
N HIS A 292 -1.04 -1.68 -0.83
CA HIS A 292 -1.36 -3.09 -1.05
C HIS A 292 -1.95 -3.31 -2.44
N VAL A 293 -3.03 -2.58 -2.76
CA VAL A 293 -3.71 -2.65 -4.06
C VAL A 293 -2.79 -2.19 -5.19
N PHE A 294 -1.97 -1.16 -4.95
CA PHE A 294 -1.01 -0.67 -5.93
C PHE A 294 -0.02 -1.78 -6.31
N THR A 295 0.57 -2.47 -5.33
CA THR A 295 1.50 -3.58 -5.61
C THR A 295 0.77 -4.73 -6.31
N GLY A 296 -0.47 -4.98 -5.90
CA GLY A 296 -1.34 -5.92 -6.57
C GLY A 296 -0.90 -7.38 -6.39
N GLY A 297 -1.53 -8.27 -7.15
CA GLY A 297 -1.26 -9.70 -7.08
C GLY A 297 -1.43 -10.26 -5.67
N HIS A 298 -0.49 -11.08 -5.20
CA HIS A 298 -0.54 -11.64 -3.86
C HIS A 298 -0.52 -10.56 -2.77
N HIS A 299 0.14 -9.42 -3.00
CA HIS A 299 0.26 -8.36 -1.99
C HIS A 299 -1.06 -7.60 -1.73
N ALA A 300 -1.99 -7.61 -2.69
CA ALA A 300 -3.29 -6.96 -2.57
C ALA A 300 -4.34 -7.81 -1.83
N ILE A 301 -4.07 -9.10 -1.63
CA ILE A 301 -5.04 -10.04 -1.07
C ILE A 301 -4.66 -10.29 0.39
N LEU A 302 -5.56 -9.95 1.32
CA LEU A 302 -5.31 -10.05 2.77
C LEU A 302 -4.71 -11.40 3.18
N LEU A 303 -5.25 -12.50 2.65
CA LEU A 303 -4.83 -13.87 2.98
C LEU A 303 -3.43 -14.26 2.47
N SER A 304 -2.87 -13.52 1.51
CA SER A 304 -1.56 -13.81 0.93
C SER A 304 -0.59 -12.63 0.94
N ALA A 305 -1.00 -11.47 1.49
CA ALA A 305 -0.23 -10.24 1.43
C ALA A 305 1.14 -10.36 2.08
N SER A 306 1.21 -11.05 3.23
CA SER A 306 2.43 -11.30 3.99
C SER A 306 3.43 -12.24 3.29
N PHE A 307 3.02 -12.94 2.23
CA PHE A 307 3.93 -13.78 1.46
C PHE A 307 4.84 -12.98 0.52
N ASP A 308 4.46 -11.75 0.18
CA ASP A 308 5.34 -10.80 -0.50
C ASP A 308 6.26 -10.09 0.52
N PRO A 309 7.59 -10.17 0.41
CA PRO A 309 8.51 -9.50 1.32
C PRO A 309 8.34 -7.98 1.43
N ILE A 310 7.66 -7.33 0.49
CA ILE A 310 7.34 -5.90 0.56
C ILE A 310 6.41 -5.58 1.74
N PHE A 311 5.58 -6.55 2.17
CA PHE A 311 4.67 -6.43 3.31
C PHE A 311 5.36 -5.97 4.57
N TRP A 312 6.47 -6.61 4.92
CA TRP A 312 7.17 -6.37 6.18
C TRP A 312 7.71 -4.96 6.26
N ILE A 313 8.31 -4.47 5.16
CA ILE A 313 8.87 -3.12 5.12
C ILE A 313 7.77 -2.07 5.00
N TYR A 314 6.64 -2.41 4.38
CA TYR A 314 5.49 -1.53 4.32
C TYR A 314 4.81 -1.36 5.69
N HIS A 315 4.53 -2.46 6.39
CA HIS A 315 3.96 -2.38 7.73
C HIS A 315 4.94 -1.77 8.74
N SER A 316 6.26 -1.94 8.54
CA SER A 316 7.26 -1.19 9.31
C SER A 316 7.13 0.32 9.12
N PHE A 317 6.70 0.80 7.95
CA PHE A 317 6.45 2.23 7.74
C PHE A 317 5.22 2.70 8.52
N ILE A 318 4.12 1.95 8.47
CA ILE A 318 2.91 2.28 9.24
C ILE A 318 3.19 2.31 10.74
N ASP A 319 3.93 1.34 11.26
CA ASP A 319 4.31 1.31 12.68
C ASP A 319 5.23 2.48 13.06
N CYS A 320 6.18 2.84 12.19
CA CYS A 320 7.02 4.01 12.41
C CYS A 320 6.28 5.35 12.30
N LEU A 321 5.27 5.47 11.41
CA LEU A 321 4.36 6.61 11.37
C LEU A 321 3.53 6.72 12.65
N TRP A 322 3.02 5.59 13.15
CA TRP A 322 2.29 5.56 14.41
C TRP A 322 3.20 5.96 15.58
N GLU A 323 4.44 5.47 15.64
CA GLU A 323 5.38 5.88 16.68
C GLU A 323 5.76 7.37 16.58
N GLU A 324 5.93 7.92 15.37
CA GLU A 324 6.09 9.37 15.15
C GLU A 324 4.90 10.15 15.73
N TRP A 325 3.68 9.65 15.51
CA TRP A 325 2.47 10.21 16.10
C TRP A 325 2.46 10.14 17.64
N ARG A 326 2.77 8.97 18.22
CA ARG A 326 2.78 8.76 19.69
C ARG A 326 3.76 9.70 20.39
N GLN A 327 4.91 9.97 19.76
CA GLN A 327 5.96 10.80 20.36
C GLN A 327 5.67 12.31 20.26
N ASN A 328 4.97 12.76 19.23
CA ASN A 328 4.87 14.19 18.91
C ASN A 328 3.44 14.77 18.99
N TYR A 329 2.39 13.95 18.95
CA TYR A 329 1.02 14.41 18.75
C TYR A 329 -0.01 13.85 19.74
N GLN A 330 0.23 12.63 20.26
CA GLN A 330 -0.65 12.00 21.24
C GLN A 330 -0.67 12.81 22.54
N GLN A 331 -1.87 13.08 23.06
CA GLN A 331 -2.05 13.89 24.28
C GLN A 331 -2.28 13.04 25.54
N ALA A 332 -2.72 11.80 25.38
CA ALA A 332 -2.93 10.86 26.48
C ALA A 332 -1.69 9.98 26.71
N ASP A 333 -1.67 9.28 27.84
CA ASP A 333 -0.63 8.31 28.14
C ASP A 333 -0.62 7.18 27.07
N PRO A 334 0.48 7.04 26.31
CA PRO A 334 0.55 6.09 25.21
C PRO A 334 0.35 4.62 25.59
N GLU A 335 0.50 4.23 26.86
CA GLU A 335 0.34 2.83 27.31
C GLU A 335 -1.08 2.50 27.79
N THR A 336 -1.89 3.52 28.09
CA THR A 336 -3.24 3.35 28.66
C THR A 336 -4.35 3.95 27.80
N ASP A 337 -3.99 4.65 26.72
CA ASP A 337 -4.92 5.24 25.75
C ASP A 337 -5.51 4.19 24.79
N TYR A 338 -6.23 3.20 25.31
CA TYR A 338 -6.94 2.19 24.50
C TYR A 338 -8.43 2.54 24.35
N VAL A 339 -9.08 2.01 23.31
CA VAL A 339 -10.52 2.18 23.07
C VAL A 339 -11.36 1.47 24.13
N THR A 340 -12.30 2.17 24.76
CA THR A 340 -13.10 1.63 25.88
C THR A 340 -14.55 1.35 25.55
N LEU A 341 -15.09 1.94 24.48
CA LEU A 341 -16.48 1.75 24.06
C LEU A 341 -16.57 0.60 23.07
N ASP A 342 -17.43 -0.39 23.33
CA ASP A 342 -17.62 -1.55 22.45
C ASP A 342 -18.02 -1.13 21.02
N SER A 343 -18.78 -0.04 20.88
CA SER A 343 -19.19 0.54 19.58
C SER A 343 -18.03 1.15 18.77
N GLU A 344 -16.87 1.33 19.39
CA GLU A 344 -15.68 1.91 18.75
C GLU A 344 -14.57 0.87 18.54
N LEU A 345 -14.81 -0.39 18.92
CA LEU A 345 -13.80 -1.44 18.84
C LEU A 345 -13.61 -1.98 17.43
N ALA A 346 -14.64 -1.98 16.59
CA ALA A 346 -14.60 -2.56 15.26
C ALA A 346 -15.70 -2.01 14.35
N SER A 347 -15.51 -2.16 13.04
CA SER A 347 -16.56 -1.92 12.02
C SER A 347 -17.75 -2.84 12.18
N ASP A 348 -17.49 -4.08 12.61
CA ASP A 348 -18.48 -5.13 12.78
C ASP A 348 -18.59 -5.54 14.26
N GLN A 349 -19.82 -5.68 14.75
CA GLN A 349 -20.08 -6.16 16.10
C GLN A 349 -19.57 -7.59 16.34
N GLU A 350 -19.42 -8.41 15.28
CA GLU A 350 -18.82 -9.74 15.38
C GLU A 350 -17.31 -9.70 15.67
N LEU A 351 -16.63 -8.63 15.27
CA LEU A 351 -15.20 -8.43 15.51
C LEU A 351 -14.90 -7.79 16.87
N ALA A 352 -15.85 -7.04 17.43
CA ALA A 352 -15.67 -6.32 18.69
C ALA A 352 -15.17 -7.20 19.86
N PRO A 353 -15.66 -8.44 20.07
CA PRO A 353 -15.14 -9.32 21.12
C PRO A 353 -13.64 -9.61 21.01
N TYR A 354 -13.12 -9.73 19.78
CA TYR A 354 -11.70 -9.99 19.53
C TYR A 354 -10.82 -8.76 19.70
N ALA A 355 -11.40 -7.56 19.64
CA ALA A 355 -10.69 -6.28 19.73
C ALA A 355 -10.71 -5.65 21.13
N ARG A 356 -11.41 -6.26 22.11
CA ARG A 356 -11.43 -5.77 23.50
C ARG A 356 -10.03 -5.71 24.10
N ALA A 357 -9.75 -4.68 24.90
CA ALA A 357 -8.44 -4.44 25.52
C ALA A 357 -7.86 -5.66 26.26
N ASN A 358 -8.73 -6.39 26.98
CA ASN A 358 -8.36 -7.54 27.80
C ASN A 358 -8.47 -8.90 27.06
N ALA A 359 -8.94 -8.91 25.82
CA ALA A 359 -8.98 -10.13 25.02
C ALA A 359 -7.55 -10.57 24.64
N PRO A 360 -7.32 -11.88 24.45
CA PRO A 360 -6.05 -12.38 23.93
C PRO A 360 -5.74 -11.75 22.56
N MET A 361 -4.49 -11.35 22.36
CA MET A 361 -4.02 -10.94 21.04
C MET A 361 -3.72 -12.20 20.22
N LEU A 362 -4.66 -12.68 19.41
CA LEU A 362 -4.53 -13.94 18.67
C LEU A 362 -3.59 -13.77 17.48
N PRO A 363 -2.73 -14.75 17.16
CA PRO A 363 -2.49 -16.00 17.90
C PRO A 363 -1.41 -15.88 18.99
N PHE A 364 -0.95 -14.67 19.29
CA PHE A 364 0.18 -14.38 20.19
C PHE A 364 -0.12 -14.51 21.69
N GLY A 365 -1.40 -14.62 22.05
CA GLY A 365 -1.90 -14.72 23.41
C GLY A 365 -2.77 -15.97 23.63
N PRO A 366 -2.98 -16.39 24.89
CA PRO A 366 -2.35 -15.87 26.12
C PRO A 366 -0.83 -16.17 26.22
N PRO A 367 -0.06 -15.40 27.03
CA PRO A 367 -0.52 -14.39 28.00
C PRO A 367 -0.69 -12.98 27.42
N LEU A 368 -0.38 -12.74 26.15
CA LEU A 368 -0.45 -11.40 25.56
C LEU A 368 -1.91 -10.96 25.33
N ARG A 369 -2.25 -9.77 25.82
CA ARG A 369 -3.56 -9.14 25.57
C ARG A 369 -3.43 -8.04 24.53
N ASN A 370 -4.55 -7.68 23.93
CA ASN A 370 -4.65 -6.61 22.94
C ASN A 370 -4.03 -5.28 23.41
N SER A 371 -4.39 -4.81 24.60
CA SER A 371 -3.83 -3.56 25.15
C SER A 371 -2.33 -3.60 25.41
N ASP A 372 -1.73 -4.79 25.53
CA ASP A 372 -0.29 -4.92 25.70
C ASP A 372 0.48 -4.51 24.43
N GLY A 373 -0.17 -4.44 23.26
CA GLY A 373 0.40 -3.89 22.04
C GLY A 373 0.65 -2.37 22.08
N LEU A 374 0.04 -1.64 23.03
CA LEU A 374 0.33 -0.22 23.28
C LEU A 374 1.60 0.03 24.11
N ARG A 375 2.21 -1.01 24.68
CA ARG A 375 3.33 -0.81 25.63
C ARG A 375 4.52 -0.12 24.98
N ASN A 376 5.18 0.76 25.72
CA ASN A 376 6.38 1.45 25.26
C ASN A 376 7.60 0.54 25.18
N ILE A 377 7.53 -0.68 25.73
CA ILE A 377 8.64 -1.63 25.69
C ILE A 377 9.11 -1.93 24.26
N TYR A 378 8.22 -1.95 23.27
CA TYR A 378 8.56 -2.10 21.84
C TYR A 378 9.61 -1.08 21.41
N THR A 379 9.33 0.21 21.62
CA THR A 379 10.15 1.30 21.07
C THR A 379 11.24 1.80 22.04
N GLN A 380 11.16 1.41 23.32
CA GLN A 380 12.20 1.71 24.31
C GLN A 380 13.29 0.65 24.36
N ARG A 381 12.93 -0.63 24.17
CA ARG A 381 13.85 -1.77 24.39
C ARG A 381 14.23 -2.51 23.11
N TYR A 382 13.35 -2.60 22.12
CA TYR A 382 13.55 -3.52 20.99
C TYR A 382 13.95 -2.84 19.69
N TYR A 383 13.26 -1.76 19.30
CA TYR A 383 13.61 -0.99 18.11
C TYR A 383 13.38 0.51 18.30
N ARG A 384 13.90 1.31 17.37
CA ARG A 384 13.59 2.74 17.20
C ARG A 384 13.36 3.00 15.70
N CYS A 385 12.62 4.05 15.38
CA CYS A 385 12.45 4.50 14.00
C CYS A 385 13.38 5.67 13.70
N ALA A 386 14.16 5.57 12.62
CA ALA A 386 14.88 6.71 12.08
C ALA A 386 13.89 7.69 11.45
N ARG A 387 14.24 8.98 11.47
CA ARG A 387 13.44 10.02 10.83
C ARG A 387 13.31 9.77 9.32
N ARG A 388 12.14 10.11 8.78
CA ARG A 388 11.86 10.05 7.34
C ARG A 388 12.81 10.98 6.57
N PRO A 389 13.24 10.63 5.34
CA PRO A 389 14.09 11.48 4.52
C PRO A 389 13.44 12.85 4.23
N THR A 390 14.22 13.92 4.39
CA THR A 390 13.79 15.30 4.09
C THR A 390 14.85 16.03 3.30
N CYS A 391 14.45 17.02 2.50
CA CYS A 391 15.36 17.91 1.81
C CYS A 391 14.96 19.38 1.98
N SER A 392 15.85 20.28 1.62
CA SER A 392 15.63 21.73 1.67
C SER A 392 16.47 22.43 0.62
N ALA A 393 16.32 23.75 0.46
CA ALA A 393 17.18 24.55 -0.41
C ALA A 393 18.69 24.39 -0.12
N ASN A 394 19.05 24.03 1.12
CA ASN A 394 20.43 23.88 1.56
C ASN A 394 20.94 22.42 1.53
N SER A 395 20.06 21.44 1.34
CA SER A 395 20.41 20.02 1.27
C SER A 395 19.46 19.29 0.33
N LEU A 396 19.96 18.91 -0.85
CA LEU A 396 19.18 18.34 -1.96
C LEU A 396 19.38 16.83 -2.14
N ASP A 397 20.15 16.18 -1.27
CA ASP A 397 20.55 14.78 -1.43
C ASP A 397 19.63 13.77 -0.74
N CYS A 398 18.67 14.23 0.07
CA CYS A 398 17.76 13.36 0.83
C CYS A 398 18.46 12.31 1.70
N GLY A 399 19.77 12.47 1.96
CA GLY A 399 20.59 11.48 2.66
C GLY A 399 20.71 10.13 1.96
N SER A 400 20.43 10.03 0.65
CA SER A 400 20.43 8.75 -0.08
C SER A 400 20.83 8.91 -1.55
N PRO A 401 21.62 7.98 -2.12
CA PRO A 401 21.89 7.96 -3.56
C PRO A 401 20.71 7.47 -4.41
N TYR A 402 19.64 6.97 -3.78
CA TYR A 402 18.45 6.40 -4.42
C TYR A 402 17.22 7.32 -4.27
N LEU A 403 17.39 8.49 -3.66
CA LEU A 403 16.38 9.51 -3.50
C LEU A 403 16.85 10.82 -4.15
N PHE A 404 15.91 11.66 -4.52
CA PHE A 404 16.21 13.01 -4.98
C PHE A 404 15.26 14.03 -4.35
N CYS A 405 15.71 15.28 -4.26
CA CYS A 405 14.86 16.37 -3.81
C CYS A 405 14.07 16.95 -4.98
N ASP A 406 12.74 16.94 -4.88
CA ASP A 406 11.88 17.75 -5.74
C ASP A 406 11.96 19.21 -5.28
N THR A 407 12.70 20.04 -6.00
CA THR A 407 12.93 21.45 -5.67
C THR A 407 11.69 22.34 -5.78
N ARG A 408 10.58 21.85 -6.36
CA ARG A 408 9.31 22.58 -6.44
C ARG A 408 8.56 22.54 -5.11
N SER A 409 8.69 21.44 -4.38
CA SER A 409 7.99 21.18 -3.12
C SER A 409 8.94 21.03 -1.92
N TYR A 410 10.25 20.94 -2.16
CA TYR A 410 11.27 20.55 -1.19
C TYR A 410 10.90 19.27 -0.44
N SER A 411 10.42 18.28 -1.18
CA SER A 411 10.15 16.94 -0.66
C SER A 411 11.07 15.92 -1.31
N CYS A 412 11.47 14.91 -0.54
CA CYS A 412 12.21 13.79 -1.07
C CYS A 412 11.29 12.89 -1.90
N VAL A 413 11.84 12.36 -2.98
CA VAL A 413 11.13 11.50 -3.94
C VAL A 413 12.03 10.31 -4.28
N SER A 414 11.43 9.15 -4.52
CA SER A 414 12.16 8.00 -5.05
C SER A 414 12.81 8.34 -6.38
N GLN A 415 14.06 7.92 -6.60
CA GLN A 415 14.58 7.97 -7.96
C GLN A 415 13.82 7.03 -8.89
N ILE A 416 13.82 7.40 -10.16
CA ILE A 416 13.12 6.71 -11.23
C ILE A 416 14.11 5.79 -11.94
N GLN A 417 13.74 4.52 -12.12
CA GLN A 417 14.57 3.55 -12.82
C GLN A 417 14.78 3.92 -14.29
N GLN A 418 15.84 3.38 -14.89
CA GLN A 418 16.11 3.58 -16.32
C GLN A 418 14.91 3.12 -17.17
N GLY A 419 14.55 3.92 -18.17
CA GLY A 419 13.37 3.71 -19.02
C GLY A 419 12.04 4.15 -18.39
N GLY A 420 12.04 4.52 -17.11
CA GLY A 420 10.84 4.98 -16.40
C GLY A 420 10.37 6.37 -16.80
N ASN A 421 9.11 6.67 -16.52
CA ASN A 421 8.46 7.95 -16.77
C ASN A 421 8.89 9.00 -15.74
N CYS A 422 9.64 10.00 -16.20
CA CYS A 422 10.09 11.14 -15.41
C CYS A 422 9.43 12.47 -15.83
N THR A 423 8.29 12.41 -16.51
CA THR A 423 7.53 13.60 -16.93
C THR A 423 7.30 14.54 -15.75
N GLY A 424 7.63 15.81 -15.93
CA GLY A 424 7.55 16.84 -14.89
C GLY A 424 8.80 16.96 -14.03
N PHE A 425 9.80 16.10 -14.19
CA PHE A 425 11.10 16.20 -13.52
C PHE A 425 12.24 16.56 -14.50
N GLU A 426 11.91 17.06 -15.70
CA GLU A 426 12.89 17.56 -16.64
C GLU A 426 13.72 18.69 -16.01
N GLY A 427 15.05 18.62 -16.18
CA GLY A 427 15.98 19.56 -15.58
C GLY A 427 16.42 19.23 -14.15
N ASN A 428 15.79 18.26 -13.48
CA ASN A 428 16.36 17.69 -12.26
C ASN A 428 17.34 16.58 -12.60
N SER A 429 18.63 16.86 -12.49
CA SER A 429 19.71 15.94 -12.86
C SER A 429 19.79 14.68 -11.98
N ARG A 430 19.06 14.63 -10.86
CA ARG A 430 19.04 13.49 -9.94
C ARG A 430 17.73 12.71 -9.95
N ALA A 431 16.73 13.11 -10.76
CA ALA A 431 15.44 12.43 -10.76
C ALA A 431 15.51 10.96 -11.22
N CYS A 432 16.40 10.68 -12.16
CA CYS A 432 16.62 9.33 -12.68
C CYS A 432 17.84 8.67 -12.04
N PHE A 433 17.71 7.39 -11.70
CA PHE A 433 18.81 6.62 -11.13
C PHE A 433 19.87 6.32 -12.20
N SER A 434 21.10 6.78 -11.95
CA SER A 434 22.26 6.58 -12.85
C SER A 434 21.99 7.00 -14.31
N SER A 435 21.06 7.93 -14.54
CA SER A 435 20.64 8.39 -15.86
C SER A 435 20.07 9.81 -15.78
N VAL A 436 19.62 10.38 -16.90
CA VAL A 436 19.05 11.74 -16.97
C VAL A 436 17.60 11.67 -17.47
N CYS A 437 16.74 12.56 -16.97
CA CYS A 437 15.38 12.71 -17.47
C CYS A 437 15.38 13.47 -18.81
N CYS A 438 15.03 12.78 -19.90
CA CYS A 438 15.05 13.31 -21.24
C CYS A 438 13.68 13.08 -21.91
N ASN A 439 12.97 14.17 -22.23
CA ASN A 439 11.63 14.11 -22.85
C ASN A 439 10.65 13.19 -22.07
N GLY A 440 10.62 13.34 -20.75
CA GLY A 440 9.75 12.55 -19.87
C GLY A 440 10.18 11.09 -19.64
N VAL A 441 11.36 10.66 -20.12
CA VAL A 441 11.87 9.30 -19.90
C VAL A 441 13.29 9.29 -19.35
N CYS A 442 13.56 8.44 -18.37
CA CYS A 442 14.90 8.22 -17.85
C CYS A 442 15.79 7.50 -18.86
N SER A 443 16.82 8.17 -19.38
CA SER A 443 17.74 7.64 -20.39
C SER A 443 19.20 7.88 -20.00
N ALA A 444 20.11 7.04 -20.50
CA ALA A 444 21.55 7.16 -20.23
C ALA A 444 22.13 8.50 -20.70
N SER A 445 21.57 9.07 -21.77
CA SER A 445 21.94 10.39 -22.27
C SER A 445 20.77 11.01 -23.02
N CYS A 446 20.59 12.33 -22.92
CA CYS A 446 19.70 13.04 -23.83
C CYS A 446 20.39 13.10 -25.20
N GLY A 447 19.80 12.45 -26.21
CA GLY A 447 20.22 12.66 -27.58
C GLY A 447 20.08 14.14 -27.97
N PRO A 448 20.68 14.59 -29.09
CA PRO A 448 20.38 15.90 -29.62
C PRO A 448 18.86 16.02 -29.78
N PRO A 449 18.26 17.20 -29.54
CA PRO A 449 16.83 17.39 -29.73
C PRO A 449 16.44 16.87 -31.12
N PRO A 450 15.29 16.19 -31.27
CA PRO A 450 14.82 15.78 -32.59
C PRO A 450 14.91 17.00 -33.50
N ARG A 451 15.61 16.88 -34.64
CA ARG A 451 15.58 17.95 -35.64
C ARG A 451 14.10 18.21 -35.93
N GLU A 452 13.66 19.44 -35.71
CA GLU A 452 12.36 19.87 -36.21
C GLU A 452 12.25 19.39 -37.66
N PRO A 453 11.12 18.79 -38.07
CA PRO A 453 10.92 18.44 -39.46
C PRO A 453 11.17 19.70 -40.27
N VAL A 454 12.25 19.70 -41.05
CA VAL A 454 12.53 20.77 -42.00
C VAL A 454 11.29 20.82 -42.90
N PRO A 455 10.58 21.96 -42.96
CA PRO A 455 9.46 22.09 -43.88
C PRO A 455 9.98 21.74 -45.27
N ALA A 456 9.37 20.74 -45.91
CA ALA A 456 9.74 20.37 -47.26
C ALA A 456 9.67 21.63 -48.14
N PRO A 457 10.72 21.92 -48.95
CA PRO A 457 10.69 23.09 -49.80
C PRO A 457 9.64 22.89 -50.90
N GLY A 458 8.62 23.73 -50.88
CA GLY A 458 7.82 24.08 -52.06
C GLY A 458 6.43 23.44 -52.13
N THR A 459 5.41 24.26 -51.84
CA THR A 459 4.44 24.62 -52.89
C THR A 459 4.13 26.09 -52.73
N ASP A 460 4.69 26.86 -53.66
CA ASP A 460 4.29 28.22 -53.95
C ASP A 460 2.78 28.24 -54.25
N CYS A 461 2.02 29.00 -53.46
CA CYS A 461 0.61 29.24 -53.72
C CYS A 461 0.50 30.66 -54.24
N ASP A 462 0.65 30.82 -55.55
CA ASP A 462 0.36 32.09 -56.21
C ASP A 462 -1.15 32.37 -56.17
N ARG A 463 -1.47 33.66 -56.21
CA ARG A 463 -2.80 34.27 -56.08
C ARG A 463 -3.73 33.77 -57.19
N THR A 464 -4.35 32.60 -57.03
CA THR A 464 -5.72 32.26 -57.47
C THR A 464 -6.02 30.78 -57.16
N GLY A 465 -6.51 30.53 -55.93
CA GLY A 465 -7.45 29.43 -55.65
C GLY A 465 -6.87 28.04 -55.39
N CYS A 466 -6.70 27.69 -54.11
CA CYS A 466 -6.70 26.29 -53.66
C CYS A 466 -8.11 25.92 -53.16
N LYS A 467 -8.86 25.11 -53.91
CA LYS A 467 -10.08 24.45 -53.42
C LYS A 467 -9.71 23.09 -52.83
N ILE A 468 -9.70 22.99 -51.51
CA ILE A 468 -9.62 21.69 -50.82
C ILE A 468 -11.06 21.20 -50.61
N ASN A 469 -11.43 20.10 -51.26
CA ASN A 469 -12.67 19.38 -51.01
C ASN A 469 -12.56 18.65 -49.66
N ALA A 470 -12.93 19.32 -48.58
CA ALA A 470 -13.04 18.74 -47.24
C ALA A 470 -14.34 17.92 -47.11
N ARG A 471 -14.48 16.80 -47.84
CA ARG A 471 -15.64 15.91 -47.65
C ARG A 471 -15.44 14.41 -47.85
N ASP A 472 -14.28 13.93 -48.32
CA ASP A 472 -14.13 12.51 -48.65
C ASP A 472 -13.31 11.66 -47.65
N ASP A 473 -12.73 12.24 -46.59
CA ASP A 473 -11.97 11.46 -45.59
C ASP A 473 -12.74 11.14 -44.29
N TYR A 474 -13.98 11.65 -44.13
CA TYR A 474 -14.77 11.41 -42.92
C TYR A 474 -15.52 10.06 -42.90
N ASN A 475 -15.63 9.37 -44.04
CA ASN A 475 -16.48 8.18 -44.17
C ASN A 475 -15.75 6.83 -44.34
N ARG A 476 -14.41 6.77 -44.20
CA ARG A 476 -13.63 5.51 -44.32
C ARG A 476 -13.09 4.91 -43.02
N GLN A 477 -13.49 5.39 -41.84
CA GLN A 477 -13.09 4.80 -40.55
C GLN A 477 -14.23 4.16 -39.74
N ARG A 478 -15.32 3.74 -40.42
CA ARG A 478 -16.48 3.15 -39.73
C ARG A 478 -16.68 1.66 -40.02
N THR A 479 -15.60 0.87 -40.07
CA THR A 479 -15.68 -0.60 -40.02
C THR A 479 -14.42 -1.22 -39.39
N SER A 480 -14.19 -1.02 -38.09
CA SER A 480 -13.54 -2.03 -37.24
C SER A 480 -13.98 -1.84 -35.78
N ASN A 481 -14.65 -2.86 -35.22
CA ASN A 481 -15.14 -2.88 -33.84
C ASN A 481 -14.00 -3.19 -32.85
N ASN A 482 -13.06 -2.27 -32.68
CA ASN A 482 -12.15 -2.26 -31.53
C ASN A 482 -12.27 -0.90 -30.84
N ARG A 483 -13.24 -0.79 -29.92
CA ARG A 483 -13.35 0.37 -29.04
C ARG A 483 -12.54 0.07 -27.77
N PRO A 484 -11.60 0.94 -27.36
CA PRO A 484 -10.97 0.80 -26.04
C PRO A 484 -12.06 0.87 -24.96
N PRO A 485 -11.93 0.07 -23.88
CA PRO A 485 -12.94 -0.01 -22.83
C PRO A 485 -13.22 1.37 -22.27
N THR A 486 -14.50 1.70 -22.12
CA THR A 486 -14.91 3.02 -21.64
C THR A 486 -14.79 3.10 -20.12
N PHE A 487 -14.72 4.32 -19.59
CA PHE A 487 -14.69 4.59 -18.15
C PHE A 487 -15.84 3.90 -17.38
N MET A 488 -17.03 3.78 -18.00
CA MET A 488 -18.18 3.06 -17.41
C MET A 488 -18.02 1.52 -17.42
N ASP A 489 -17.14 0.98 -18.26
CA ASP A 489 -16.80 -0.44 -18.28
C ASP A 489 -15.74 -0.78 -17.22
N HIS A 490 -14.94 0.20 -16.77
CA HIS A 490 -14.02 0.06 -15.63
C HIS A 490 -14.73 0.23 -14.29
N ILE A 491 -15.68 1.18 -14.18
CA ILE A 491 -16.52 1.34 -12.98
C ILE A 491 -17.38 0.09 -12.73
N ARG A 492 -18.00 -0.48 -13.77
CA ARG A 492 -18.73 -1.75 -13.64
C ARG A 492 -17.84 -2.93 -13.22
N ARG A 493 -16.51 -2.85 -13.35
CA ARG A 493 -15.58 -3.91 -12.92
C ARG A 493 -15.16 -3.72 -11.45
N LEU A 494 -14.93 -2.48 -11.02
CA LEU A 494 -14.61 -2.14 -9.62
C LEU A 494 -15.81 -2.30 -8.67
N ASP A 495 -17.02 -1.89 -9.06
CA ASP A 495 -18.25 -2.14 -8.26
C ASP A 495 -18.54 -3.64 -8.12
N ASN A 496 -18.28 -4.41 -9.19
CA ASN A 496 -18.40 -5.87 -9.12
C ASN A 496 -17.30 -6.50 -8.27
N PHE A 497 -16.11 -5.90 -8.16
CA PHE A 497 -15.01 -6.41 -7.33
C PHE A 497 -15.29 -6.22 -5.84
N VAL A 498 -15.65 -5.00 -5.41
CA VAL A 498 -15.95 -4.71 -4.00
C VAL A 498 -17.24 -5.38 -3.53
N SER A 499 -18.30 -5.35 -4.34
CA SER A 499 -19.56 -6.04 -4.01
C SER A 499 -19.44 -7.58 -4.02
N ASN A 500 -18.43 -8.15 -4.71
CA ASN A 500 -18.09 -9.58 -4.58
C ASN A 500 -17.16 -9.87 -3.39
N LEU A 501 -16.29 -8.93 -3.01
CA LEU A 501 -15.41 -9.08 -1.85
C LEU A 501 -16.23 -9.07 -0.55
N GLU A 502 -17.24 -8.20 -0.44
CA GLU A 502 -18.12 -8.14 0.73
C GLU A 502 -19.14 -9.29 0.81
N ARG A 503 -19.68 -9.76 -0.34
CA ARG A 503 -20.62 -10.90 -0.37
C ARG A 503 -19.98 -12.28 -0.18
N ARG A 504 -18.65 -12.34 -0.04
CA ARG A 504 -17.89 -13.61 -0.01
C ARG A 504 -16.90 -13.69 1.14
N ILE A 505 -16.58 -12.57 1.77
CA ILE A 505 -15.90 -12.53 3.09
C ILE A 505 -16.91 -12.72 4.23
N PHE A 506 -18.15 -12.27 4.02
CA PHE A 506 -19.35 -12.60 4.81
C PHE A 506 -20.30 -13.44 3.98
#